data_AF-A0A9J6CZW3-F1
#
_entry.id   AF-A0A9J6CZW3-F1
#
_cell.length_a   1.000
_cell.length_b   1.000
_cell.length_c   1.000
_cell.angle_alpha   90.00
_cell.angle_beta   90.00
_cell.angle_gamma   90.00
#
_symmetry.space_group_name_H-M   'P 1'
#
loop_
_entity.id
_entity.type
_entity.pdbx_description
1 polymer ?
#
loop_
_entity_poly.entity_id
_entity_poly.type
_entity_poly.pdbx_seq_one_letter_code
_entity_poly.pdbx_strand_id
1 'polypeptide(L)'
;MVSPVAATTVADSKRELSLNIIVILNAVVVQKSYGNKKQFIFPPSCVYLLGDGWQGKREQLLRAGESEHGAHLCAFIGIGNSDQDKQQLDFGEQNYCATRTPFFSNSDKRKPFMLSINLFHDNGEDVGLFQSKRIKLISMPSKSLNTAQICIASGTRVAILNQLGSHTVNMRYLIVDSKNFHGSSSRWGAFTIHLLDDNHSEAEVLTPREGYIHYGSTVKLVCSVTGMAQPRLVIRKVVQ
;
A
#
# COMPACT_ATOMS: atom_id res chain seq x y z
N MET A 1 10.78 2.62 10.89
CA MET A 1 10.38 1.23 10.57
C MET A 1 10.23 1.11 9.06
N VAL A 2 10.70 0.00 8.47
CA VAL A 2 10.56 -0.28 7.03
C VAL A 2 9.71 -1.54 6.90
N SER A 3 8.62 -1.46 6.14
CA SER A 3 7.69 -2.57 5.92
C SER A 3 7.65 -2.93 4.43
N PRO A 4 7.76 -4.21 4.03
CA PRO A 4 7.57 -4.61 2.65
C PRO A 4 6.10 -4.43 2.22
N VAL A 5 5.88 -3.90 1.03
CA VAL A 5 4.55 -3.55 0.52
C VAL A 5 4.31 -4.07 -0.89
N ALA A 6 3.04 -4.26 -1.21
CA ALA A 6 2.57 -4.60 -2.54
C ALA A 6 1.69 -3.47 -3.08
N ALA A 7 1.74 -3.32 -4.40
CA ALA A 7 0.72 -2.65 -5.16
C ALA A 7 0.06 -3.68 -6.09
N THR A 8 -1.25 -3.66 -6.15
CA THR A 8 -2.05 -4.37 -7.15
C THR A 8 -2.72 -3.33 -8.01
N THR A 9 -2.40 -3.29 -9.30
CA THR A 9 -2.98 -2.36 -10.26
C THR A 9 -3.88 -3.15 -11.19
N VAL A 10 -5.14 -2.75 -11.28
CA VAL A 10 -6.12 -3.30 -12.22
C VAL A 10 -6.57 -2.15 -13.11
N ALA A 11 -6.49 -2.34 -14.42
CA ALA A 11 -7.00 -1.38 -15.40
C ALA A 11 -8.14 -2.07 -16.17
N ASP A 12 -9.31 -1.42 -16.20
CA ASP A 12 -10.39 -1.79 -17.11
C ASP A 12 -10.39 -0.79 -18.27
N SER A 13 -10.27 -1.32 -19.50
CA SER A 13 -10.27 -0.54 -20.73
C SER A 13 -11.49 -0.94 -21.56
N LYS A 14 -12.62 -0.27 -21.35
CA LYS A 14 -13.79 -0.38 -22.23
C LYS A 14 -13.99 0.93 -22.98
N ARG A 15 -13.47 0.94 -24.21
CA ARG A 15 -13.55 1.96 -25.28
C ARG A 15 -12.54 3.10 -25.19
N GLU A 16 -12.15 3.54 -26.40
CA GLU A 16 -11.01 4.39 -26.70
C GLU A 16 -11.05 5.72 -25.94
N LEU A 17 -9.90 6.08 -25.37
CA LEU A 17 -9.46 7.37 -24.80
C LEU A 17 -9.55 7.61 -23.27
N SER A 18 -10.27 6.82 -22.46
CA SER A 18 -10.21 6.97 -20.99
C SER A 18 -10.12 5.65 -20.23
N LEU A 19 -9.15 5.55 -19.32
CA LEU A 19 -8.88 4.33 -18.53
C LEU A 19 -9.46 4.45 -17.11
N ASN A 20 -10.04 3.36 -16.63
CA ASN A 20 -10.42 3.17 -15.24
C ASN A 20 -9.36 2.31 -14.55
N ILE A 21 -8.56 2.92 -13.68
CA ILE A 21 -7.50 2.22 -12.98
C ILE A 21 -7.78 2.19 -11.49
N ILE A 22 -7.70 1.01 -10.88
CA ILE A 22 -7.76 0.82 -9.44
C ILE A 22 -6.38 0.37 -8.97
N VAL A 23 -5.86 1.01 -7.94
CA VAL A 23 -4.62 0.61 -7.28
C VAL A 23 -4.89 0.29 -5.82
N ILE A 24 -4.66 -0.96 -5.44
CA ILE A 24 -4.72 -1.41 -4.04
C ILE A 24 -3.29 -1.49 -3.52
N LEU A 25 -2.96 -0.66 -2.53
CA LEU A 25 -1.69 -0.70 -1.82
C LEU A 25 -1.88 -1.33 -0.44
N ASN A 26 -1.03 -2.30 -0.10
CA ASN A 26 -1.09 -2.99 1.18
C ASN A 26 0.27 -3.52 1.62
N ALA A 27 0.43 -3.78 2.91
CA ALA A 27 1.57 -4.56 3.41
C ALA A 27 1.48 -6.02 2.90
N VAL A 28 2.61 -6.63 2.54
CA VAL A 28 2.65 -8.06 2.16
C VAL A 28 2.71 -9.00 3.35
N VAL A 29 3.05 -8.45 4.52
CA VAL A 29 3.16 -9.18 5.78
C VAL A 29 2.50 -8.37 6.89
N VAL A 30 1.77 -9.05 7.77
CA VAL A 30 1.07 -8.46 8.91
C VAL A 30 1.40 -9.21 10.18
N GLN A 31 1.65 -8.47 11.26
CA GLN A 31 1.96 -9.04 12.56
C GLN A 31 0.68 -9.31 13.38
N LYS A 32 0.63 -10.48 14.03
CA LYS A 32 -0.43 -10.82 14.98
C LYS A 32 -0.34 -9.99 16.28
N SER A 33 -1.50 -9.66 16.82
CA SER A 33 -1.73 -9.08 18.13
C SER A 33 -1.70 -10.15 19.23
N TYR A 34 -0.92 -9.94 20.29
CA TYR A 34 -0.76 -10.89 21.40
C TYR A 34 -1.33 -10.32 22.70
N GLY A 35 -2.10 -11.14 23.42
CA GLY A 35 -2.77 -10.72 24.65
C GLY A 35 -3.70 -9.52 24.42
N ASN A 36 -3.64 -8.53 25.31
CA ASN A 36 -4.46 -7.31 25.20
C ASN A 36 -3.85 -6.24 24.28
N LYS A 37 -2.65 -6.47 23.71
CA LYS A 37 -2.00 -5.50 22.81
C LYS A 37 -2.56 -5.63 21.41
N LYS A 38 -3.26 -4.60 20.94
CA LYS A 38 -3.72 -4.48 19.55
C LYS A 38 -2.60 -3.92 18.68
N GLN A 39 -2.13 -4.73 17.74
CA GLN A 39 -1.20 -4.32 16.68
C GLN A 39 -1.98 -4.15 15.39
N PHE A 40 -2.11 -2.90 14.96
CA PHE A 40 -2.68 -2.56 13.67
C PHE A 40 -1.66 -2.87 12.55
N ILE A 41 -2.14 -3.23 11.36
CA ILE A 41 -1.34 -3.34 10.14
C ILE A 41 -0.69 -2.00 9.79
N PHE A 42 0.60 -2.04 9.45
CA PHE A 42 1.31 -0.88 8.94
C PHE A 42 2.11 -1.21 7.68
N PRO A 43 2.04 -0.35 6.65
CA PRO A 43 1.14 0.80 6.53
C PRO A 43 -0.34 0.38 6.41
N PRO A 44 -1.31 1.27 6.71
CA PRO A 44 -2.72 0.97 6.46
C PRO A 44 -2.91 0.66 4.97
N SER A 45 -3.79 -0.30 4.67
CA SER A 45 -4.11 -0.55 3.26
C SER A 45 -4.85 0.64 2.69
N CYS A 46 -4.67 0.92 1.41
CA CYS A 46 -5.38 2.02 0.76
C CYS A 46 -5.68 1.70 -0.69
N VAL A 47 -6.70 2.38 -1.22
CA VAL A 47 -7.21 2.20 -2.56
C VAL A 47 -7.18 3.55 -3.26
N TYR A 48 -6.64 3.58 -4.48
CA TYR A 48 -6.65 4.73 -5.37
C TYR A 48 -7.49 4.42 -6.61
N LEU A 49 -8.24 5.43 -7.05
CA LEU A 49 -8.90 5.44 -8.34
C LEU A 49 -8.13 6.42 -9.24
N LEU A 50 -7.52 5.90 -10.29
CA LEU A 50 -6.68 6.66 -11.21
C LEU A 50 -7.27 6.61 -12.62
N GLY A 51 -6.93 7.61 -13.42
CA GLY A 51 -7.43 7.77 -14.79
C GLY A 51 -8.76 8.51 -14.86
N ASP A 52 -8.99 9.17 -16.00
CA ASP A 52 -10.12 10.09 -16.18
C ASP A 52 -11.42 9.35 -16.50
N GLY A 53 -11.37 8.03 -16.72
CA GLY A 53 -12.56 7.24 -17.03
C GLY A 53 -13.59 7.24 -15.89
N TRP A 54 -13.15 7.37 -14.64
CA TRP A 54 -14.05 7.40 -13.48
C TRP A 54 -14.96 8.63 -13.51
N GLN A 55 -14.38 9.79 -13.83
CA GLN A 55 -15.15 11.03 -14.02
C GLN A 55 -16.03 10.92 -15.26
N GLY A 56 -15.51 10.41 -16.38
CA GLY A 56 -16.29 10.22 -17.60
C GLY A 56 -17.52 9.31 -17.39
N LYS A 57 -17.39 8.23 -16.61
CA LYS A 57 -18.49 7.34 -16.25
C LYS A 57 -19.51 8.05 -15.35
N ARG A 58 -19.07 8.83 -14.36
CA ARG A 58 -19.96 9.65 -13.53
C ARG A 58 -20.76 10.63 -14.38
N GLU A 59 -20.11 11.39 -15.27
CA GLU A 59 -20.79 12.32 -16.18
C GLU A 59 -21.77 11.62 -17.12
N GLN A 60 -21.43 10.42 -17.59
CA GLN A 60 -22.33 9.62 -18.41
C GLN A 60 -23.60 9.23 -17.65
N LEU A 61 -23.49 8.82 -16.38
CA LEU A 61 -24.65 8.51 -15.54
C LEU A 61 -25.54 9.74 -15.32
N LEU A 62 -24.93 10.89 -15.00
CA LEU A 62 -25.66 12.15 -14.84
C LEU A 62 -26.37 12.57 -16.13
N ARG A 63 -25.72 12.43 -17.30
CA ARG A 63 -26.37 12.69 -18.60
C ARG A 63 -27.51 11.73 -18.92
N ALA A 64 -27.47 10.52 -18.38
CA ALA A 64 -28.55 9.54 -18.52
C ALA A 64 -29.74 9.81 -17.56
N GLY A 65 -29.68 10.86 -16.74
CA GLY A 65 -30.73 11.25 -15.81
C GLY A 65 -30.59 10.66 -14.41
N GLU A 66 -29.44 10.05 -14.09
CA GLU A 66 -29.15 9.57 -12.74
C GLU A 66 -28.91 10.74 -11.78
N SER A 67 -29.21 10.53 -10.49
CA SER A 67 -28.94 11.52 -9.45
C SER A 67 -27.45 11.63 -9.11
N GLU A 68 -27.02 12.76 -8.53
CA GLU A 68 -25.65 12.89 -7.98
C GLU A 68 -25.32 11.80 -6.97
N HIS A 69 -26.31 11.41 -6.15
CA HIS A 69 -26.15 10.30 -5.22
C HIS A 69 -25.98 8.99 -5.98
N GLY A 70 -26.85 8.67 -6.94
CA GLY A 70 -26.77 7.41 -7.69
C GLY A 70 -25.50 7.27 -8.55
N ALA A 71 -24.94 8.38 -9.03
CA ALA A 71 -23.68 8.41 -9.78
C ALA A 71 -22.44 8.34 -8.88
N HIS A 72 -22.59 8.54 -7.57
CA HIS A 72 -21.50 8.43 -6.60
C HIS A 72 -20.95 7.01 -6.55
N LEU A 73 -19.64 6.89 -6.45
CA LEU A 73 -18.94 5.61 -6.42
C LEU A 73 -18.56 5.29 -4.98
N CYS A 74 -18.95 4.12 -4.51
CA CYS A 74 -18.53 3.63 -3.20
C CYS A 74 -17.89 2.25 -3.30
N ALA A 75 -17.20 1.86 -2.23
CA ALA A 75 -16.59 0.55 -2.17
C ALA A 75 -16.69 -0.07 -0.78
N PHE A 76 -16.60 -1.39 -0.74
CA PHE A 76 -16.54 -2.15 0.49
C PHE A 76 -15.28 -3.00 0.47
N ILE A 77 -14.47 -2.88 1.53
CA ILE A 77 -13.31 -3.73 1.73
C ILE A 77 -13.59 -4.79 2.78
N GLY A 78 -13.21 -6.03 2.48
CA GLY A 78 -13.26 -7.16 3.40
C GLY A 78 -12.00 -8.01 3.36
N ILE A 79 -11.88 -8.91 4.33
CA ILE A 79 -10.83 -9.93 4.36
C ILE A 79 -11.46 -11.26 3.93
N GLY A 80 -11.03 -11.80 2.79
CA GLY A 80 -11.61 -13.03 2.25
C GLY A 80 -13.05 -12.85 1.74
N ASN A 81 -13.89 -13.88 1.92
CA ASN A 81 -15.26 -13.94 1.38
C ASN A 81 -16.36 -13.78 2.46
N SER A 82 -16.03 -13.37 3.68
CA SER A 82 -17.04 -13.18 4.74
C SER A 82 -17.64 -11.78 4.68
N ASP A 83 -18.96 -11.68 4.60
CA ASP A 83 -19.70 -10.42 4.56
C ASP A 83 -19.78 -9.68 5.91
N GLN A 84 -19.50 -10.37 7.02
CA GLN A 84 -19.79 -9.85 8.36
C GLN A 84 -18.87 -8.72 8.87
N ASP A 85 -17.75 -8.45 8.18
CA ASP A 85 -16.75 -7.43 8.60
C ASP A 85 -16.38 -6.47 7.46
N LYS A 86 -17.28 -6.25 6.50
CA LYS A 86 -17.02 -5.32 5.38
C LYS A 86 -17.02 -3.88 5.87
N GLN A 87 -15.94 -3.15 5.58
CA GLN A 87 -15.83 -1.74 5.85
C GLN A 87 -16.13 -0.94 4.57
N GLN A 88 -17.02 0.04 4.66
CA GLN A 88 -17.23 0.99 3.58
C GLN A 88 -16.00 1.90 3.41
N LEU A 89 -15.65 2.15 2.17
CA LEU A 89 -14.64 3.09 1.71
C LEU A 89 -15.36 4.22 0.96
N ASP A 90 -15.07 5.43 1.41
CA ASP A 90 -15.48 6.66 0.75
C ASP A 90 -14.23 7.29 0.14
N PHE A 91 -14.23 7.44 -1.18
CA PHE A 91 -13.11 8.00 -1.93
C PHE A 91 -13.11 9.53 -1.95
N GLY A 92 -14.26 10.15 -1.65
CA GLY A 92 -14.49 11.58 -1.79
C GLY A 92 -13.95 12.16 -3.10
N GLU A 93 -13.52 13.41 -3.05
CA GLU A 93 -12.93 14.10 -4.22
C GLU A 93 -11.46 13.69 -4.48
N GLN A 94 -10.82 13.02 -3.52
CA GLN A 94 -9.40 12.70 -3.61
C GLN A 94 -9.11 11.41 -4.37
N ASN A 95 -10.15 10.68 -4.79
CA ASN A 95 -10.03 9.38 -5.45
C ASN A 95 -9.12 8.41 -4.65
N TYR A 96 -9.14 8.54 -3.33
CA TYR A 96 -8.24 7.85 -2.41
C TYR A 96 -8.96 7.56 -1.11
N CYS A 97 -8.85 6.33 -0.62
CA CYS A 97 -9.31 5.98 0.71
C CYS A 97 -8.30 5.06 1.41
N ALA A 98 -7.94 5.41 2.64
CA ALA A 98 -7.22 4.52 3.54
C ALA A 98 -8.21 3.71 4.36
N THR A 99 -7.95 2.41 4.49
CA THR A 99 -8.83 1.49 5.19
C THR A 99 -8.60 1.63 6.70
N ARG A 100 -9.66 1.48 7.50
CA ARG A 100 -9.46 1.19 8.91
C ARG A 100 -8.81 -0.18 8.97
N THR A 101 -7.73 -0.22 9.71
CA THR A 101 -6.87 -1.37 9.68
C THR A 101 -7.35 -2.37 10.73
N PRO A 102 -7.78 -3.58 10.35
CA PRO A 102 -8.12 -4.60 11.34
C PRO A 102 -6.86 -5.05 12.07
N PHE A 103 -7.03 -5.52 13.30
CA PHE A 103 -5.98 -6.22 14.03
C PHE A 103 -6.33 -7.71 14.08
N PHE A 104 -5.33 -8.57 13.98
CA PHE A 104 -5.52 -10.02 14.02
C PHE A 104 -5.05 -10.56 15.36
N SER A 105 -5.90 -11.26 16.11
CA SER A 105 -5.50 -11.88 17.37
C SER A 105 -4.52 -13.04 17.14
N ASN A 106 -3.77 -13.43 18.16
CA ASN A 106 -2.91 -14.61 18.09
C ASN A 106 -3.69 -15.93 17.92
N SER A 107 -4.98 -15.94 18.30
CA SER A 107 -5.89 -17.06 18.02
C SER A 107 -6.26 -17.19 16.54
N ASP A 108 -5.98 -16.17 15.72
CA ASP A 108 -6.22 -16.22 14.29
C ASP A 108 -5.23 -17.19 13.63
N LYS A 109 -5.76 -18.31 13.11
CA LYS A 109 -5.01 -19.38 12.43
C LYS A 109 -5.19 -19.32 10.91
N ARG A 110 -5.75 -18.23 10.35
CA ARG A 110 -5.97 -18.11 8.90
C ARG A 110 -4.65 -18.24 8.15
N LYS A 111 -4.74 -18.90 6.98
CA LYS A 111 -3.69 -18.90 5.95
C LYS A 111 -3.52 -17.47 5.40
N PRO A 112 -2.45 -17.20 4.60
CA PRO A 112 -2.34 -15.92 3.90
C PRO A 112 -3.66 -15.58 3.19
N PHE A 113 -4.11 -14.34 3.36
CA PHE A 113 -5.40 -13.86 2.87
C PHE A 113 -5.21 -12.75 1.83
N MET A 114 -6.27 -12.39 1.13
CA MET A 114 -6.30 -11.22 0.25
C MET A 114 -7.39 -10.27 0.75
N LEU A 115 -7.19 -8.98 0.49
CA LEU A 115 -8.25 -7.99 0.65
C LEU A 115 -9.15 -8.08 -0.58
N SER A 116 -10.45 -8.02 -0.35
CA SER A 116 -11.48 -8.02 -1.37
C SER A 116 -12.15 -6.65 -1.37
N ILE A 117 -12.06 -5.92 -2.49
CA ILE A 117 -12.64 -4.60 -2.68
C ILE A 117 -13.80 -4.77 -3.66
N ASN A 118 -15.03 -4.62 -3.19
CA ASN A 118 -16.20 -4.59 -4.05
C ASN A 118 -16.56 -3.15 -4.37
N LEU A 119 -16.65 -2.79 -5.64
CA LEU A 119 -16.84 -1.42 -6.12
C LEU A 119 -18.19 -1.32 -6.83
N PHE A 120 -18.98 -0.31 -6.51
CA PHE A 120 -20.29 -0.09 -7.15
C PHE A 120 -20.68 1.38 -7.13
N HIS A 121 -21.57 1.74 -8.05
CA HIS A 121 -22.28 3.01 -8.00
C HIS A 121 -23.46 2.90 -7.02
N ASP A 122 -23.79 3.98 -6.31
CA ASP A 122 -24.86 3.99 -5.31
C ASP A 122 -26.26 3.76 -5.92
N ASN A 123 -26.41 3.87 -7.24
CA ASN A 123 -27.61 3.42 -7.96
C ASN A 123 -27.73 1.89 -8.10
N GLY A 124 -26.76 1.13 -7.58
CA GLY A 124 -26.72 -0.33 -7.61
C GLY A 124 -25.98 -0.94 -8.80
N GLU A 125 -25.42 -0.13 -9.71
CA GLU A 125 -24.59 -0.64 -10.80
C GLU A 125 -23.26 -1.18 -10.26
N ASP A 126 -23.07 -2.50 -10.35
CA ASP A 126 -21.83 -3.18 -9.95
C ASP A 126 -20.70 -2.87 -10.93
N VAL A 127 -19.57 -2.37 -10.40
CA VAL A 127 -18.35 -2.16 -11.17
C VAL A 127 -17.47 -3.40 -11.10
N GLY A 128 -17.42 -4.06 -9.94
CA GLY A 128 -16.83 -5.38 -9.78
C GLY A 128 -16.02 -5.59 -8.52
N LEU A 129 -15.47 -6.81 -8.42
CA LEU A 129 -14.70 -7.31 -7.28
C LEU A 129 -13.21 -7.39 -7.60
N PHE A 130 -12.40 -6.67 -6.82
CA PHE A 130 -10.95 -6.59 -6.98
C PHE A 130 -10.24 -7.19 -5.77
N GLN A 131 -9.16 -7.93 -6.00
CA GLN A 131 -8.40 -8.58 -4.94
C GLN A 131 -6.99 -8.03 -4.84
N SER A 132 -6.49 -7.85 -3.61
CA SER A 132 -5.09 -7.51 -3.37
C SER A 132 -4.17 -8.70 -3.61
N LYS A 133 -2.86 -8.47 -3.66
CA LYS A 133 -1.87 -9.53 -3.44
C LYS A 133 -2.04 -10.17 -2.06
N ARG A 134 -1.57 -11.41 -1.94
CA ARG A 134 -1.62 -12.18 -0.68
C ARG A 134 -0.85 -11.47 0.43
N ILE A 135 -1.48 -11.41 1.60
CA ILE A 135 -0.95 -10.88 2.84
C ILE A 135 -0.67 -12.04 3.77
N LYS A 136 0.58 -12.20 4.19
CA LYS A 136 1.00 -13.26 5.10
C LYS A 136 0.90 -12.78 6.55
N LEU A 137 0.17 -13.53 7.36
CA LEU A 137 0.10 -13.31 8.80
C LEU A 137 1.32 -13.96 9.49
N ILE A 138 2.11 -13.18 10.23
CA ILE A 138 3.30 -13.65 10.94
C ILE A 138 3.17 -13.43 12.45
N SER A 139 3.84 -14.28 13.22
CA SER A 139 4.11 -14.04 14.64
C SER A 139 5.07 -12.86 14.83
N MET A 140 5.29 -12.44 16.09
CA MET A 140 6.38 -11.50 16.39
C MET A 140 7.68 -11.94 15.71
N PRO A 141 8.44 -11.01 15.11
CA PRO A 141 9.72 -11.34 14.52
C PRO A 141 10.63 -11.96 15.60
N SER A 142 11.13 -13.16 15.34
CA SER A 142 12.08 -13.83 16.22
C SER A 142 13.43 -13.11 16.17
N LYS A 143 14.17 -13.12 17.28
CA LYS A 143 15.54 -12.57 17.35
C LYS A 143 16.55 -13.28 16.42
N SER A 144 16.16 -14.41 15.82
CA SER A 144 17.00 -15.21 14.90
C SER A 144 16.84 -14.76 13.43
N LEU A 145 17.98 -14.53 12.77
CA LEU A 145 18.10 -14.02 11.39
C LEU A 145 17.64 -14.97 10.26
N ASN A 146 17.17 -16.18 10.57
CA ASN A 146 17.11 -17.26 9.58
C ASN A 146 15.71 -17.53 9.05
N THR A 147 15.10 -16.57 8.38
CA THR A 147 13.98 -16.89 7.47
C THR A 147 13.99 -15.95 6.28
N ALA A 148 14.42 -16.43 5.11
CA ALA A 148 14.41 -15.71 3.83
C ALA A 148 13.04 -15.08 3.50
N GLN A 149 11.96 -15.57 4.12
CA GLN A 149 10.59 -15.10 3.96
C GLN A 149 10.28 -13.75 4.64
N ILE A 150 11.18 -13.20 5.46
CA ILE A 150 11.00 -11.90 6.16
C ILE A 150 12.07 -10.87 5.69
N CYS A 151 13.02 -11.30 4.86
CA CYS A 151 14.05 -10.43 4.32
C CYS A 151 13.51 -9.51 3.22
N ILE A 152 14.13 -8.35 3.07
CA ILE A 152 13.85 -7.40 1.99
C ILE A 152 14.86 -7.69 0.87
N ALA A 153 14.38 -8.04 -0.32
CA ALA A 153 15.24 -8.23 -1.48
C ALA A 153 15.39 -6.93 -2.28
N SER A 154 16.52 -6.76 -2.94
CA SER A 154 16.75 -5.69 -3.90
C SER A 154 15.67 -5.71 -5.00
N GLY A 155 15.19 -4.53 -5.41
CA GLY A 155 14.13 -4.37 -6.39
C GLY A 155 12.71 -4.57 -5.85
N THR A 156 12.54 -4.95 -4.57
CA THR A 156 11.22 -5.02 -3.94
C THR A 156 10.74 -3.65 -3.46
N ARG A 157 9.44 -3.52 -3.17
CA ARG A 157 8.84 -2.27 -2.70
C ARG A 157 8.69 -2.28 -1.18
N VAL A 158 9.01 -1.14 -0.57
CA VAL A 158 8.90 -0.90 0.86
C VAL A 158 8.15 0.41 1.14
N ALA A 159 7.49 0.47 2.30
CA ALA A 159 7.02 1.72 2.89
C ALA A 159 7.87 2.05 4.12
N ILE A 160 8.09 3.35 4.35
CA ILE A 160 8.91 3.85 5.44
C ILE A 160 8.04 4.70 6.36
N LEU A 161 8.06 4.36 7.64
CA LEU A 161 7.34 5.05 8.70
C LEU A 161 8.32 5.52 9.76
N ASN A 162 8.18 6.78 10.16
CA ASN A 162 8.71 7.29 11.41
C ASN A 162 7.58 7.35 12.45
N GLN A 163 7.85 6.88 13.66
CA GLN A 163 6.92 6.98 14.78
C GLN A 163 7.68 7.52 15.99
N LEU A 164 7.34 8.74 16.41
CA LEU A 164 7.93 9.35 17.60
C LEU A 164 7.16 8.91 18.85
N GLY A 165 7.79 8.04 19.65
CA GLY A 165 7.19 7.44 20.84
C GLY A 165 6.14 6.36 20.52
N SER A 166 5.44 5.88 21.55
CA SER A 166 4.44 4.80 21.40
C SER A 166 3.07 5.28 20.89
N HIS A 167 2.89 6.58 20.66
CA HIS A 167 1.62 7.16 20.23
C HIS A 167 1.48 7.14 18.69
N THR A 168 0.28 6.86 18.20
CA THR A 168 -0.03 6.77 16.76
C THR A 168 -0.16 8.15 16.08
N VAL A 169 -0.45 9.21 16.84
CA VAL A 169 -0.64 10.59 16.33
C VAL A 169 0.61 11.16 15.67
N ASN A 170 1.79 10.70 16.11
CA ASN A 170 3.09 11.17 15.61
C ASN A 170 3.66 10.30 14.49
N MET A 171 2.85 9.41 13.91
CA MET A 171 3.25 8.62 12.75
C MET A 171 3.39 9.54 11.53
N ARG A 172 4.52 9.42 10.83
CA ARG A 172 4.80 10.11 9.58
C ARG A 172 5.36 9.13 8.57
N TYR A 173 4.64 8.95 7.47
CA TYR A 173 5.03 8.09 6.37
C TYR A 173 5.83 8.88 5.35
N LEU A 174 6.90 8.29 4.83
CA LEU A 174 7.60 8.87 3.70
C LEU A 174 6.68 8.81 2.47
N ILE A 175 6.56 9.93 1.77
CA ILE A 175 5.82 10.04 0.51
C ILE A 175 6.52 11.07 -0.39
N VAL A 176 6.24 11.00 -1.69
CA VAL A 176 6.62 12.03 -2.66
C VAL A 176 5.37 12.72 -3.16
N ASP A 177 5.33 14.04 -3.00
CA ASP A 177 4.29 14.91 -3.56
C ASP A 177 4.93 16.20 -4.03
N SER A 178 4.37 16.83 -5.07
CA SER A 178 4.86 18.11 -5.60
C SER A 178 6.37 18.12 -5.83
N LYS A 179 6.88 17.00 -6.38
CA LYS A 179 8.30 16.72 -6.63
C LYS A 179 9.21 16.80 -5.40
N ASN A 180 8.68 16.58 -4.21
CA ASN A 180 9.44 16.63 -2.96
C ASN A 180 9.12 15.45 -2.04
N PHE A 181 10.15 14.97 -1.34
CA PHE A 181 10.00 13.97 -0.30
C PHE A 181 9.58 14.65 1.00
N HIS A 182 8.53 14.15 1.64
CA HIS A 182 8.11 14.66 2.94
C HIS A 182 7.43 13.56 3.78
N GLY A 183 7.20 13.86 5.06
CA GLY A 183 6.48 12.99 5.98
C GLY A 183 5.00 13.33 6.03
N SER A 184 4.13 12.44 5.54
CA SER A 184 2.67 12.60 5.60
C SER A 184 2.06 11.85 6.79
N SER A 185 1.00 12.39 7.37
CA SER A 185 0.22 11.75 8.43
C SER A 185 -0.93 10.88 7.91
N SER A 186 -1.29 10.99 6.64
CA SER A 186 -2.51 10.39 6.06
C SER A 186 -2.26 9.49 4.86
N ARG A 187 -1.14 9.67 4.16
CA ARG A 187 -0.76 8.92 2.97
C ARG A 187 0.65 8.39 3.11
N TRP A 188 0.96 7.33 2.38
CA TRP A 188 2.28 6.72 2.38
C TRP A 188 2.70 6.38 0.95
N GLY A 189 4.00 6.52 0.68
CA GLY A 189 4.61 6.16 -0.59
C GLY A 189 5.16 4.73 -0.57
N ALA A 190 5.06 4.05 -1.71
CA ALA A 190 5.82 2.83 -1.98
C ALA A 190 7.12 3.20 -2.69
N PHE A 191 8.24 2.65 -2.19
CA PHE A 191 9.57 2.90 -2.73
C PHE A 191 10.23 1.59 -3.12
N THR A 192 10.71 1.49 -4.35
CA THR A 192 11.59 0.40 -4.75
C THR A 192 12.95 0.62 -4.08
N ILE A 193 13.42 -0.39 -3.34
CA ILE A 193 14.73 -0.36 -2.70
C ILE A 193 15.73 -1.14 -3.54
N HIS A 194 16.75 -0.46 -4.07
CA HIS A 194 17.80 -1.06 -4.90
C HIS A 194 19.08 -1.20 -4.09
N LEU A 195 19.63 -2.42 -4.05
CA LEU A 195 20.98 -2.67 -3.54
C LEU A 195 22.01 -2.17 -4.54
N LEU A 196 23.02 -1.46 -4.08
CA LEU A 196 24.11 -0.92 -4.90
C LEU A 196 25.46 -1.51 -4.48
N ASP A 197 26.42 -1.53 -5.39
CA ASP A 197 27.83 -1.76 -5.04
C ASP A 197 28.41 -0.51 -4.36
N ASP A 198 29.15 -0.71 -3.27
CA ASP A 198 29.76 0.36 -2.48
C ASP A 198 30.81 1.15 -3.27
N ASN A 199 31.41 0.55 -4.31
CA ASN A 199 32.46 1.17 -5.11
C ASN A 199 31.95 2.08 -6.23
N HIS A 200 30.65 2.10 -6.50
CA HIS A 200 30.08 2.98 -7.53
C HIS A 200 29.82 4.39 -6.98
N SER A 201 30.12 5.41 -7.76
CA SER A 201 29.76 6.80 -7.47
C SER A 201 28.25 7.03 -7.57
N GLU A 202 27.79 8.23 -7.22
CA GLU A 202 26.41 8.64 -7.50
C GLU A 202 26.24 8.83 -9.02
N ALA A 203 25.52 7.90 -9.65
CA ALA A 203 25.20 7.94 -11.07
C ALA A 203 23.69 8.11 -11.27
N GLU A 204 23.32 8.77 -12.37
CA GLU A 204 21.91 8.86 -12.81
C GLU A 204 21.37 7.49 -13.23
N VAL A 205 22.19 6.70 -13.93
CA VAL A 205 21.84 5.33 -14.33
C VAL A 205 22.11 4.37 -13.17
N LEU A 206 21.05 3.69 -12.73
CA LEU A 206 21.14 2.68 -11.68
C LEU A 206 21.57 1.33 -12.28
N THR A 207 22.56 0.71 -11.65
CA THR A 207 22.92 -0.70 -11.86
C THR A 207 22.64 -1.49 -10.57
N PRO A 208 21.36 -1.88 -10.34
CA PRO A 208 20.99 -2.58 -9.10
C PRO A 208 21.64 -3.96 -9.06
N ARG A 209 22.14 -4.33 -7.89
CA ARG A 209 22.60 -5.68 -7.60
C ARG A 209 21.44 -6.53 -7.09
N GLU A 210 21.42 -7.81 -7.45
CA GLU A 210 20.49 -8.78 -6.86
C GLU A 210 20.93 -9.24 -5.46
N GLY A 211 19.98 -9.66 -4.64
CA GLY A 211 20.22 -10.19 -3.30
C GLY A 211 19.36 -9.53 -2.22
N TYR A 212 19.63 -9.89 -0.96
CA TYR A 212 18.93 -9.34 0.19
C TYR A 212 19.63 -8.10 0.74
N ILE A 213 18.84 -7.16 1.25
CA ILE A 213 19.34 -5.95 1.91
C ILE A 213 19.78 -6.30 3.32
N HIS A 214 21.04 -5.99 3.65
CA HIS A 214 21.62 -6.17 4.98
C HIS A 214 21.92 -4.81 5.63
N TYR A 215 22.10 -4.80 6.95
CA TYR A 215 22.66 -3.62 7.60
C TYR A 215 24.10 -3.41 7.12
N GLY A 216 24.44 -2.16 6.83
CA GLY A 216 25.68 -1.77 6.17
C GLY A 216 25.57 -1.66 4.65
N SER A 217 24.53 -2.22 4.03
CA SER A 217 24.35 -2.14 2.58
C SER A 217 24.08 -0.70 2.12
N THR A 218 24.73 -0.30 1.02
CA THR A 218 24.38 0.89 0.27
C THR A 218 23.15 0.62 -0.61
N VAL A 219 22.15 1.48 -0.51
CA VAL A 219 20.89 1.36 -1.22
C VAL A 219 20.46 2.68 -1.86
N LYS A 220 19.56 2.60 -2.84
CA LYS A 220 18.81 3.75 -3.35
C LYS A 220 17.32 3.49 -3.22
N LEU A 221 16.58 4.49 -2.76
CA LEU A 221 15.12 4.46 -2.69
C LEU A 221 14.55 5.23 -3.86
N VAL A 222 13.69 4.59 -4.64
CA VAL A 222 13.05 5.18 -5.81
C VAL A 222 11.53 5.11 -5.63
N CYS A 223 10.84 6.26 -5.69
CA CYS A 223 9.39 6.31 -5.60
C CYS A 223 8.77 5.52 -6.75
N SER A 224 7.91 4.54 -6.44
CA SER A 224 7.34 3.66 -7.47
C SER A 224 6.31 4.35 -8.37
N VAL A 225 5.87 5.56 -8.01
CA VAL A 225 4.89 6.35 -8.77
C VAL A 225 5.58 7.41 -9.61
N THR A 226 6.43 8.24 -9.00
CA THR A 226 7.04 9.39 -9.67
C THR A 226 8.42 9.11 -10.28
N GLY A 227 9.04 7.97 -9.94
CA GLY A 227 10.43 7.67 -10.31
C GLY A 227 11.48 8.51 -9.58
N MET A 228 11.07 9.45 -8.71
CA MET A 228 12.00 10.26 -7.95
C MET A 228 12.84 9.39 -7.00
N ALA A 229 14.14 9.63 -6.99
CA ALA A 229 15.07 8.87 -6.18
C ALA A 229 15.68 9.73 -5.07
N GLN A 230 15.93 9.12 -3.91
CA GLN A 230 16.83 9.67 -2.91
C GLN A 230 18.29 9.53 -3.37
N PRO A 231 19.23 10.29 -2.76
CA PRO A 231 20.65 10.01 -2.85
C PRO A 231 20.99 8.59 -2.37
N ARG A 232 22.25 8.19 -2.53
CA ARG A 232 22.74 6.92 -1.97
C ARG A 232 22.63 6.93 -0.44
N LEU A 233 22.06 5.88 0.13
CA LEU A 233 21.84 5.74 1.57
C LEU A 233 22.51 4.46 2.08
N VAL A 234 23.01 4.47 3.32
CA VAL A 234 23.51 3.26 3.98
C VAL A 234 22.51 2.83 5.04
N ILE A 235 21.98 1.61 4.92
CA ILE A 235 21.00 1.08 5.88
C ILE A 235 21.71 0.71 7.18
N ARG A 236 21.27 1.29 8.31
CA ARG A 236 21.85 1.02 9.63
C ARG A 236 20.80 0.48 10.59
N LYS A 237 21.25 -0.37 11.52
CA LYS A 237 20.43 -0.85 12.62
C LYS A 237 20.36 0.22 13.69
N VAL A 238 19.15 0.64 14.04
CA VAL A 238 18.91 1.51 15.19
C VAL A 238 18.65 0.62 16.39
N VAL A 239 19.41 0.81 17.46
CA VAL A 239 19.15 0.19 18.77
C VAL A 239 18.59 1.32 19.65
N GLN A 240 17.32 1.19 20.04
CA GLN A 240 16.68 2.04 21.03
C GLN A 240 16.81 1.39 22.41
#